data_AF-A0A3P8IZS4-F1
#
_entry.id   AF-A0A3P8IZS4-F1
#
_cell.length_a   1.000
_cell.length_b   1.000
_cell.length_c   1.000
_cell.angle_alpha   90.00
_cell.angle_beta   90.00
_cell.angle_gamma   90.00
#
_symmetry.space_group_name_H-M   'P 1'
#
loop_
_entity.id
_entity.type
_entity.pdbx_description
1 polymer ?
#
loop_
_entity_poly.entity_id
_entity_poly.type
_entity_poly.pdbx_seq_one_letter_code
_entity_poly.pdbx_strand_id
1 'polypeptide(L)'
;MFLSRGWISLTRAGRSTRWEKPTGNTLDDKSVIVYRYYDDASTLLGSGSTPDILAAAAGLSSLLAQVRQLLLDNPNSGVQAAADFRCYLVAHSMGGLVCRAFLQNAALDPQGMAKSVDKFFTYATPHNGIDFAGINIPDLPWRSSVTNFSRDRMAQYLDLQQAYGRYQRVDLIPESRLASSRIFTMVGTNRMDYDAAAGLSRTFVGNGSDGLVKIENATLNGLNDDGSIGAPCAKAFTYRAHSGYFGIVNSEEAFQNLSRFLFGDVRVDIWLDLSDIRLPDAAVKAAGGDATKIDAIYQVEAIASPRGKPWSLTPPGLGRGLRCLPDAERVESARLLFAIPLQRLFVQTRAGAENPALAGLQPDTRGQDPGL
;
A
#
# COMPACT_ATOMS: atom_id res chain seq x y z
N MET A 1 -13.97 8.17 -10.67
CA MET A 1 -15.15 8.87 -10.12
C MET A 1 -15.96 7.82 -9.37
N PHE A 2 -15.77 7.71 -8.06
CA PHE A 2 -16.43 6.69 -7.24
C PHE A 2 -17.73 7.29 -6.69
N LEU A 3 -18.87 6.91 -7.28
CA LEU A 3 -20.20 7.24 -6.77
C LEU A 3 -20.74 5.99 -6.07
N SER A 4 -20.62 6.00 -4.75
CA SER A 4 -21.22 5.01 -3.85
C SER A 4 -21.89 5.79 -2.74
N ARG A 5 -23.08 5.33 -2.32
CA ARG A 5 -23.97 6.05 -1.41
C ARG A 5 -23.34 6.19 -0.01
N GLY A 6 -23.13 7.43 0.42
CA GLY A 6 -22.84 7.82 1.80
C GLY A 6 -21.39 8.18 2.07
N TRP A 7 -21.05 9.47 1.95
CA TRP A 7 -19.77 10.03 2.37
C TRP A 7 -19.98 10.87 3.62
N ILE A 8 -19.19 10.61 4.67
CA ILE A 8 -19.11 11.54 5.81
C ILE A 8 -17.71 12.18 5.76
N SER A 9 -17.69 13.42 5.27
CA SER A 9 -16.51 14.28 5.34
C SER A 9 -16.51 14.98 6.69
N LEU A 10 -15.73 14.48 7.65
CA LEU A 10 -15.50 15.16 8.93
C LEU A 10 -14.40 16.21 8.73
N THR A 11 -14.77 17.44 8.41
CA THR A 11 -13.87 18.60 8.44
C THR A 11 -13.94 19.29 9.80
N ARG A 12 -12.81 19.84 10.28
CA ARG A 12 -12.69 20.61 11.53
C ARG A 12 -13.57 21.88 11.57
N ALA A 13 -14.21 22.23 10.45
CA ALA A 13 -15.28 23.20 10.36
C ALA A 13 -16.38 22.64 9.45
N GLY A 14 -17.60 22.49 9.96
CA GLY A 14 -18.73 21.87 9.26
C GLY A 14 -19.19 22.66 8.02
N ARG A 15 -18.61 22.36 6.85
CA ARG A 15 -19.17 22.79 5.56
C ARG A 15 -19.22 21.60 4.59
N SER A 16 -20.42 21.02 4.52
CA SER A 16 -20.85 20.08 3.48
C SER A 16 -20.78 20.75 2.10
N THR A 17 -20.10 20.12 1.14
CA THR A 17 -20.13 20.52 -0.28
C THR A 17 -21.49 20.19 -0.90
N ARG A 18 -21.97 21.08 -1.79
CA ARG A 18 -23.37 21.32 -2.18
C ARG A 18 -24.05 20.26 -3.07
N TRP A 19 -23.52 19.03 -3.20
CA TRP A 19 -23.96 18.10 -4.25
C TRP A 19 -24.35 16.69 -3.80
N GLU A 20 -24.51 16.45 -2.49
CA GLU A 20 -24.92 15.14 -1.98
C GLU A 20 -26.18 15.24 -1.11
N LYS A 21 -27.12 14.30 -1.28
CA LYS A 21 -28.24 14.14 -0.34
C LYS A 21 -27.65 13.82 1.05
N PRO A 22 -27.99 14.56 2.11
CA PRO A 22 -27.51 14.26 3.46
C PRO A 22 -27.85 12.82 3.85
N THR A 23 -26.90 12.08 4.42
CA THR A 23 -27.06 10.68 4.87
C THR A 23 -27.97 10.53 6.11
N GLY A 24 -28.84 11.50 6.39
CA GLY A 24 -29.55 11.61 7.67
C GLY A 24 -28.61 11.77 8.87
N ASN A 25 -27.33 12.14 8.67
CA ASN A 25 -26.28 12.21 9.68
C ASN A 25 -26.07 10.89 10.47
N THR A 26 -26.32 9.74 9.84
CA THR A 26 -26.08 8.44 10.50
C THR A 26 -24.64 7.99 10.22
N LEU A 27 -23.82 8.01 11.27
CA LEU A 27 -22.48 7.40 11.30
C LEU A 27 -22.61 6.02 11.97
N ASP A 28 -22.22 4.97 11.26
CA ASP A 28 -22.29 3.57 11.70
C ASP A 28 -20.96 2.82 11.44
N ASP A 29 -20.91 1.55 11.83
CA ASP A 29 -19.75 0.67 11.67
C ASP A 29 -19.38 0.34 10.21
N LYS A 30 -20.13 0.81 9.22
CA LYS A 30 -19.90 0.61 7.78
C LYS A 30 -19.51 1.90 7.05
N SER A 31 -19.35 2.98 7.78
CA SER A 31 -19.08 4.29 7.22
C SER A 31 -17.65 4.41 6.67
N VAL A 32 -17.52 5.05 5.50
CA VAL A 32 -16.22 5.43 4.92
C VAL A 32 -15.89 6.86 5.29
N ILE A 33 -14.71 7.06 5.91
CA ILE A 33 -14.27 8.35 6.43
C ILE A 33 -13.03 8.78 5.67
N VAL A 34 -13.09 9.96 5.05
CA VAL A 34 -11.97 10.51 4.28
C VAL A 34 -11.17 11.47 5.14
N TYR A 35 -9.94 11.10 5.49
CA TYR A 35 -9.02 12.00 6.18
C TYR A 35 -8.35 12.95 5.18
N ARG A 36 -8.88 14.17 5.09
CA ARG A 36 -8.43 15.19 4.12
C ARG A 36 -7.24 16.02 4.63
N TYR A 37 -6.13 15.37 4.94
CA TYR A 37 -4.95 16.06 5.47
C TYR A 37 -4.26 16.99 4.46
N TYR A 38 -4.54 16.85 3.15
CA TYR A 38 -4.03 17.75 2.11
C TYR A 38 -4.84 19.03 1.92
N ASP A 39 -6.04 19.16 2.50
CA ASP A 39 -6.89 20.34 2.28
C ASP A 39 -6.17 21.63 2.75
N ASP A 40 -5.36 21.54 3.81
CA ASP A 40 -4.52 22.64 4.33
C ASP A 40 -3.39 23.05 3.37
N ALA A 41 -3.02 22.19 2.41
CA ALA A 41 -2.02 22.45 1.38
C ALA A 41 -2.64 22.93 0.06
N SER A 42 -3.96 22.88 -0.08
CA SER A 42 -4.65 23.41 -1.25
C SER A 42 -4.51 24.93 -1.30
N THR A 43 -4.11 25.47 -2.45
CA THR A 43 -4.12 26.94 -2.68
C THR A 43 -5.55 27.52 -2.72
N LEU A 44 -6.57 26.66 -2.81
CA LEU A 44 -7.99 27.04 -2.81
C LEU A 44 -8.65 26.99 -1.42
N LEU A 45 -8.12 26.18 -0.49
CA LEU A 45 -8.76 25.92 0.83
C LEU A 45 -7.79 26.04 2.03
N GLY A 46 -6.49 26.21 1.80
CA GLY A 46 -5.44 26.14 2.82
C GLY A 46 -4.33 27.19 2.64
N SER A 47 -3.21 26.96 3.33
CA SER A 47 -2.07 27.89 3.45
C SER A 47 -1.02 27.76 2.33
N GLY A 48 -1.16 26.74 1.46
CA GLY A 48 -0.25 26.50 0.34
C GLY A 48 1.04 25.75 0.69
N SER A 49 1.22 25.29 1.93
CA SER A 49 2.36 24.43 2.33
C SER A 49 1.93 22.96 2.42
N THR A 50 2.76 22.03 1.90
CA THR A 50 2.54 20.59 2.09
C THR A 50 2.52 20.26 3.59
N PRO A 51 1.58 19.44 4.10
CA PRO A 51 1.48 19.16 5.52
C PRO A 51 2.67 18.30 5.96
N ASP A 52 3.19 18.56 7.15
CA ASP A 52 4.19 17.73 7.79
C ASP A 52 3.59 16.34 8.11
N ILE A 53 4.31 15.26 7.77
CA ILE A 53 3.89 13.88 8.04
C ILE A 53 3.62 13.69 9.54
N LEU A 54 4.41 14.34 10.40
CA LEU A 54 4.24 14.28 11.86
C LEU A 54 2.87 14.81 12.28
N ALA A 55 2.50 16.00 11.77
CA ALA A 55 1.22 16.63 12.06
C ALA A 55 0.04 15.83 11.49
N ALA A 56 0.18 15.30 10.27
CA ALA A 56 -0.85 14.47 9.66
C ALA A 56 -1.06 13.15 10.43
N ALA A 57 0.01 12.52 10.94
CA ALA A 57 -0.09 11.29 11.73
C ALA A 57 -0.81 11.53 13.08
N ALA A 58 -0.41 12.59 13.80
CA ALA A 58 -1.10 12.99 15.03
C ALA A 58 -2.56 13.41 14.79
N GLY A 59 -2.83 14.04 13.64
CA GLY A 59 -4.19 14.37 13.21
C GLY A 59 -5.04 13.14 12.90
N LEU A 60 -4.46 12.08 12.31
CA LEU A 60 -5.14 10.80 12.11
C LEU A 60 -5.51 10.15 13.45
N SER A 61 -4.60 10.15 14.43
CA SER A 61 -4.90 9.69 15.79
C SER A 61 -6.10 10.44 16.40
N SER A 62 -6.11 11.77 16.25
CA SER A 62 -7.20 12.63 16.73
C SER A 62 -8.53 12.35 16.02
N LEU A 63 -8.50 12.17 14.69
CA LEU A 63 -9.68 11.83 13.90
C LEU A 63 -10.28 10.49 14.35
N LEU A 64 -9.46 9.45 14.50
CA LEU A 64 -9.95 8.14 14.92
C LEU A 64 -10.57 8.18 16.31
N ALA A 65 -10.00 8.95 17.24
CA ALA A 65 -10.59 9.14 18.56
C ALA A 65 -11.96 9.83 18.49
N GLN A 66 -12.09 10.86 17.64
CA GLN A 66 -13.37 11.56 17.40
C GLN A 66 -14.41 10.62 16.79
N VAL A 67 -14.03 9.84 15.78
CA VAL A 67 -14.91 8.86 15.12
C VAL A 67 -15.40 7.82 16.11
N ARG A 68 -14.49 7.27 16.94
CA ARG A 68 -14.86 6.33 17.99
C ARG A 68 -15.90 6.93 18.93
N GLN A 69 -15.70 8.18 19.36
CA GLN A 69 -16.66 8.85 20.25
C GLN A 69 -18.02 9.02 19.58
N LEU A 70 -18.06 9.48 18.33
CA LEU A 70 -19.32 9.65 17.58
C LEU A 70 -20.09 8.34 17.39
N LEU A 71 -19.37 7.23 17.19
CA LEU A 71 -19.99 5.90 17.10
C LEU A 71 -20.55 5.45 18.46
N LEU A 72 -19.82 5.66 19.55
CA LEU A 72 -20.30 5.33 20.91
C LEU A 72 -21.51 6.17 21.32
N ASP A 73 -21.55 7.43 20.93
CA ASP A 73 -22.68 8.33 21.20
C ASP A 73 -23.93 7.98 20.37
N ASN A 74 -23.77 7.18 19.31
CA ASN A 74 -24.87 6.71 18.49
C ASN A 74 -25.28 5.27 18.88
N PRO A 75 -26.41 5.08 19.58
CA PRO A 75 -26.85 3.74 20.03
C PRO A 75 -27.12 2.77 18.87
N ASN A 76 -27.32 3.28 17.65
CA ASN A 76 -27.57 2.48 16.46
C ASN A 76 -26.31 2.20 15.63
N SER A 77 -25.12 2.59 16.10
CA SER A 77 -23.87 2.47 15.33
C SER A 77 -23.33 1.04 15.20
N GLY A 78 -23.74 0.14 16.10
CA GLY A 78 -23.17 -1.19 16.27
C GLY A 78 -21.94 -1.23 17.20
N VAL A 79 -21.37 -0.08 17.59
CA VAL A 79 -20.24 0.01 18.53
C VAL A 79 -20.75 0.30 19.93
N GLN A 80 -20.58 -0.64 20.86
CA GLN A 80 -21.14 -0.52 22.22
C GLN A 80 -20.09 -0.13 23.27
N ALA A 81 -18.85 -0.57 23.11
CA ALA A 81 -17.73 -0.18 23.97
C ALA A 81 -16.54 0.34 23.15
N ALA A 82 -15.71 1.18 23.79
CA ALA A 82 -14.53 1.76 23.15
C ALA A 82 -13.53 0.69 22.65
N ALA A 83 -13.54 -0.50 23.27
CA ALA A 83 -12.71 -1.64 22.87
C ALA A 83 -13.22 -2.37 21.61
N ASP A 84 -14.50 -2.20 21.27
CA ASP A 84 -15.13 -2.82 20.10
C ASP A 84 -14.82 -2.04 18.82
N PHE A 85 -14.41 -0.78 18.95
CA PHE A 85 -14.07 0.06 17.82
C PHE A 85 -12.87 -0.52 17.06
N ARG A 86 -13.12 -0.86 15.80
CA ARG A 86 -12.11 -1.29 14.83
C ARG A 86 -12.23 -0.46 13.57
N CYS A 87 -11.10 -0.21 12.91
CA CYS A 87 -11.09 0.43 11.61
C CYS A 87 -10.08 -0.23 10.66
N TYR A 88 -10.30 -0.01 9.37
CA TYR A 88 -9.33 -0.30 8.33
C TYR A 88 -8.71 1.00 7.84
N LEU A 89 -7.40 0.99 7.61
CA LEU A 89 -6.72 2.10 6.95
C LEU A 89 -6.51 1.77 5.49
N VAL A 90 -6.87 2.72 4.62
CA VAL A 90 -6.64 2.65 3.18
C VAL A 90 -5.94 3.94 2.77
N ALA A 91 -4.73 3.84 2.23
CA ALA A 91 -3.93 5.01 1.92
C ALA A 91 -3.20 4.89 0.59
N HIS A 92 -2.85 6.03 0.01
CA HIS A 92 -2.11 6.11 -1.26
C HIS A 92 -0.87 6.99 -1.10
N SER A 93 0.24 6.59 -1.73
CA SER A 93 1.46 7.38 -1.83
C SER A 93 1.95 7.85 -0.44
N MET A 94 2.17 9.16 -0.23
CA MET A 94 2.56 9.74 1.05
C MET A 94 1.58 9.41 2.19
N GLY A 95 0.29 9.20 1.91
CA GLY A 95 -0.70 8.82 2.91
C GLY A 95 -0.39 7.49 3.58
N GLY A 96 0.26 6.56 2.87
CA GLY A 96 0.73 5.33 3.49
C GLY A 96 1.88 5.57 4.47
N LEU A 97 2.71 6.59 4.25
CA LEU A 97 3.74 7.00 5.22
C LEU A 97 3.14 7.68 6.44
N VAL A 98 2.08 8.49 6.26
CA VAL A 98 1.30 9.06 7.37
C VAL A 98 0.70 7.94 8.23
N CYS A 99 0.07 6.94 7.59
CA CYS A 99 -0.47 5.79 8.30
C CYS A 99 0.62 5.01 9.05
N ARG A 100 1.79 4.79 8.44
CA ARG A 100 2.92 4.11 9.10
C ARG A 100 3.48 4.92 10.26
N ALA A 101 3.65 6.23 10.10
CA ALA A 101 4.11 7.11 11.17
C ALA A 101 3.16 7.03 12.38
N PHE A 102 1.85 7.10 12.13
CA PHE A 102 0.81 6.90 13.14
C PHE A 102 0.86 5.49 13.79
N LEU A 103 1.04 4.43 13.00
CA LEU A 103 1.03 3.05 13.50
C LEU A 103 2.30 2.67 14.29
N GLN A 104 3.46 3.19 13.89
CA GLN A 104 4.77 2.77 14.40
C GLN A 104 5.29 3.65 15.52
N ASN A 105 5.18 4.97 15.36
CA ASN A 105 5.75 5.93 16.28
C ASN A 105 4.70 6.34 17.32
N ALA A 106 4.88 5.86 18.55
CA ALA A 106 3.96 6.12 19.65
C ALA A 106 3.77 7.63 19.95
N ALA A 107 4.78 8.46 19.67
CA ALA A 107 4.66 9.91 19.85
C ALA A 107 3.67 10.55 18.87
N LEU A 108 3.35 9.88 17.76
CA LEU A 108 2.42 10.32 16.73
C LEU A 108 1.03 9.69 16.86
N ASP A 109 0.81 8.90 17.94
CA ASP A 109 -0.50 8.39 18.33
C ASP A 109 -0.88 8.88 19.73
N PRO A 110 -1.06 10.19 19.93
CA PRO A 110 -1.37 10.76 21.25
C PRO A 110 -2.67 10.25 21.86
N GLN A 111 -3.60 9.72 21.04
CA GLN A 111 -4.87 9.16 21.50
C GLN A 111 -4.84 7.63 21.70
N GLY A 112 -3.71 6.96 21.44
CA GLY A 112 -3.56 5.51 21.58
C GLY A 112 -4.52 4.71 20.67
N MET A 113 -4.79 5.22 19.48
CA MET A 113 -5.75 4.69 18.52
C MET A 113 -5.17 3.64 17.56
N ALA A 114 -3.84 3.52 17.44
CA ALA A 114 -3.20 2.57 16.52
C ALA A 114 -3.67 1.12 16.76
N LYS A 115 -3.88 0.74 18.02
CA LYS A 115 -4.42 -0.58 18.41
C LYS A 115 -5.83 -0.88 17.89
N SER A 116 -6.56 0.14 17.44
CA SER A 116 -7.92 0.00 16.88
C SER A 116 -7.89 -0.33 15.39
N VAL A 117 -6.73 -0.24 14.73
CA VAL A 117 -6.56 -0.61 13.33
C VAL A 117 -6.46 -2.12 13.21
N ASP A 118 -7.37 -2.75 12.46
CA ASP A 118 -7.32 -4.21 12.21
C ASP A 118 -6.54 -4.56 10.93
N LYS A 119 -6.66 -3.74 9.88
CA LYS A 119 -5.97 -3.94 8.59
C LYS A 119 -5.52 -2.63 7.98
N PHE A 120 -4.39 -2.67 7.29
CA PHE A 120 -3.85 -1.54 6.53
C PHE A 120 -3.58 -1.94 5.07
N PHE A 121 -4.29 -1.29 4.15
CA PHE A 121 -4.07 -1.41 2.72
C PHE A 121 -3.43 -0.14 2.18
N THR A 122 -2.41 -0.29 1.34
CA THR A 122 -1.68 0.85 0.79
C THR A 122 -1.43 0.72 -0.70
N TYR A 123 -1.68 1.81 -1.43
CA TYR A 123 -1.44 1.94 -2.86
C TYR A 123 -0.16 2.74 -3.11
N ALA A 124 0.79 2.13 -3.82
CA ALA A 124 1.95 2.82 -4.37
C ALA A 124 2.72 3.68 -3.34
N THR A 125 2.79 3.24 -2.08
CA THR A 125 3.51 4.00 -1.06
C THR A 125 5.01 3.73 -1.18
N PRO A 126 5.86 4.79 -1.15
CA PRO A 126 7.31 4.63 -1.15
C PRO A 126 7.80 4.20 0.23
N HIS A 127 7.57 2.94 0.58
CA HIS A 127 7.89 2.35 1.88
C HIS A 127 9.38 2.43 2.24
N ASN A 128 10.26 2.33 1.24
CA ASN A 128 11.71 2.49 1.40
C ASN A 128 12.22 3.83 0.83
N GLY A 129 11.36 4.84 0.70
CA GLY A 129 11.72 6.14 0.15
C GLY A 129 11.64 6.24 -1.37
N ILE A 130 11.99 7.41 -1.88
CA ILE A 130 12.03 7.71 -3.32
C ILE A 130 13.50 7.93 -3.71
N ASP A 131 13.93 7.30 -4.80
CA ASP A 131 15.26 7.51 -5.37
C ASP A 131 15.15 8.45 -6.58
N PHE A 132 15.99 9.47 -6.64
CA PHE A 132 16.09 10.36 -7.80
C PHE A 132 17.45 10.14 -8.46
N ALA A 133 17.45 9.76 -9.74
CA ALA A 133 18.66 9.47 -10.52
C ALA A 133 19.58 8.40 -9.91
N GLY A 134 19.01 7.38 -9.25
CA GLY A 134 19.76 6.29 -8.62
C GLY A 134 20.41 6.63 -7.27
N ILE A 135 20.20 7.85 -6.77
CA ILE A 135 20.69 8.30 -5.46
C ILE A 135 19.46 8.50 -4.55
N ASN A 136 19.53 8.00 -3.31
CA ASN A 136 18.53 8.37 -2.31
C ASN A 136 18.67 9.85 -1.99
N ILE A 137 17.55 10.59 -2.03
CA ILE A 137 17.56 12.06 -2.01
C ILE A 137 18.35 12.57 -0.79
N PRO A 138 19.44 13.33 -0.97
CA PRO A 138 20.16 13.92 0.15
C PRO A 138 19.31 15.02 0.82
N ASP A 139 19.50 15.18 2.12
CA ASP A 139 18.82 16.19 2.93
C ASP A 139 19.29 17.60 2.51
N LEU A 140 18.54 18.24 1.61
CA LEU A 140 18.83 19.57 1.09
C LEU A 140 17.87 20.60 1.72
N PRO A 141 18.39 21.66 2.37
CA PRO A 141 17.63 22.57 3.24
C PRO A 141 16.56 23.45 2.56
N TRP A 142 16.33 23.31 1.25
CA TRP A 142 15.41 24.13 0.46
C TRP A 142 14.32 23.33 -0.30
N ARG A 143 14.18 22.02 -0.04
CA ARG A 143 13.15 21.15 -0.65
C ARG A 143 12.39 20.33 0.41
N SER A 144 11.75 21.00 1.36
CA SER A 144 11.06 20.40 2.51
C SER A 144 10.06 19.28 2.15
N SER A 145 9.43 19.32 0.97
CA SER A 145 8.49 18.26 0.56
C SER A 145 9.19 16.97 0.08
N VAL A 146 10.47 17.04 -0.29
CA VAL A 146 11.23 15.92 -0.90
C VAL A 146 12.03 15.17 0.17
N THR A 147 12.46 15.85 1.24
CA THR A 147 13.18 15.24 2.37
C THR A 147 12.33 14.25 3.17
N ASN A 148 11.00 14.36 3.11
CA ASN A 148 10.07 13.39 3.70
C ASN A 148 10.26 11.94 3.20
N PHE A 149 10.90 11.78 2.04
CA PHE A 149 11.14 10.49 1.38
C PHE A 149 12.60 10.04 1.44
N SER A 150 13.48 10.77 2.14
CA SER A 150 14.84 10.29 2.41
C SER A 150 14.81 9.23 3.50
N ARG A 151 15.63 8.18 3.36
CA ARG A 151 15.62 7.06 4.33
C ARG A 151 16.03 7.54 5.73
N ASP A 152 16.93 8.50 5.83
CA ASP A 152 17.33 9.11 7.11
C ASP A 152 16.16 9.78 7.83
N ARG A 153 15.40 10.62 7.13
CA ARG A 153 14.24 11.31 7.72
C ARG A 153 13.12 10.32 8.03
N MET A 154 12.88 9.37 7.13
CA MET A 154 11.95 8.26 7.32
C MET A 154 12.26 7.48 8.60
N ALA A 155 13.51 7.09 8.80
CA ALA A 155 13.93 6.36 9.99
C ALA A 155 13.58 7.10 11.29
N GLN A 156 13.60 8.44 11.29
CA GLN A 156 13.23 9.25 12.44
C GLN A 156 11.73 9.23 12.74
N TYR A 157 10.90 9.60 11.77
CA TYR A 157 9.45 9.73 12.03
C TYR A 157 8.74 8.36 12.09
N LEU A 158 9.34 7.32 11.50
CA LEU A 158 8.86 5.94 11.55
C LEU A 158 9.31 5.17 12.80
N ASP A 159 10.20 5.75 13.61
CA ASP A 159 10.81 5.10 14.79
C ASP A 159 11.59 3.82 14.42
N LEU A 160 12.44 3.92 13.38
CA LEU A 160 13.20 2.81 12.78
C LEU A 160 14.71 3.06 12.77
N GLN A 161 15.23 4.02 13.54
CA GLN A 161 16.64 4.42 13.51
C GLN A 161 17.60 3.24 13.77
N GLN A 162 17.26 2.35 14.71
CA GLN A 162 18.08 1.16 14.99
C GLN A 162 18.09 0.18 13.81
N ALA A 163 16.91 -0.12 13.25
CA ALA A 163 16.79 -1.02 12.11
C ALA A 163 17.48 -0.43 10.87
N TYR A 164 17.37 0.88 10.68
CA TYR A 164 18.04 1.60 9.60
C TYR A 164 19.56 1.56 9.76
N GLY A 165 20.10 1.76 10.97
CA GLY A 165 21.53 1.60 11.23
C GLY A 165 22.06 0.21 10.89
N ARG A 166 21.25 -0.85 11.09
CA ARG A 166 21.62 -2.25 10.83
C ARG A 166 21.46 -2.66 9.36
N TYR A 167 20.36 -2.30 8.73
CA TYR A 167 19.97 -2.84 7.42
C TYR A 167 20.00 -1.80 6.30
N GLN A 168 20.16 -0.52 6.62
CA GLN A 168 20.06 0.59 5.66
C GLN A 168 18.69 0.62 4.94
N ARG A 169 17.64 0.16 5.63
CA ARG A 169 16.27 0.02 5.12
C ARG A 169 15.26 0.63 6.07
N VAL A 170 14.17 1.18 5.51
CA VAL A 170 13.05 1.76 6.26
C VAL A 170 11.69 1.23 5.83
N ASP A 171 11.64 0.19 4.99
CA ASP A 171 10.47 -0.59 4.60
C ASP A 171 10.13 -1.71 5.59
N LEU A 172 10.32 -1.43 6.88
CA LEU A 172 10.10 -2.36 7.98
C LEU A 172 8.89 -1.94 8.82
N ILE A 173 8.11 -2.91 9.29
CA ILE A 173 7.00 -2.72 10.23
C ILE A 173 7.20 -3.62 11.45
N PRO A 174 7.33 -3.08 12.68
CA PRO A 174 7.42 -3.91 13.88
C PRO A 174 6.18 -4.79 14.05
N GLU A 175 6.36 -6.10 14.21
CA GLU A 175 5.25 -7.06 14.37
C GLU A 175 4.40 -6.77 15.61
N SER A 176 5.01 -6.19 16.65
CA SER A 176 4.34 -5.74 17.88
C SER A 176 3.47 -4.48 17.70
N ARG A 177 3.59 -3.77 16.57
CA ARG A 177 2.76 -2.58 16.25
C ARG A 177 1.55 -2.95 15.40
N LEU A 178 1.77 -3.55 14.24
CA LEU A 178 0.74 -4.11 13.38
C LEU A 178 1.37 -5.29 12.63
N ALA A 179 0.81 -6.48 12.85
CA ALA A 179 1.37 -7.70 12.28
C ALA A 179 1.46 -7.59 10.75
N SER A 180 2.56 -8.06 10.15
CA SER A 180 2.77 -8.00 8.68
C SER A 180 1.66 -8.70 7.90
N SER A 181 1.02 -9.71 8.52
CA SER A 181 -0.14 -10.42 7.98
C SER A 181 -1.41 -9.57 7.85
N ARG A 182 -1.45 -8.41 8.51
CA ARG A 182 -2.55 -7.42 8.49
C ARG A 182 -2.24 -6.22 7.60
N ILE A 183 -1.21 -6.31 6.76
CA ILE A 183 -0.82 -5.24 5.84
C ILE A 183 -0.77 -5.76 4.40
N PHE A 184 -1.30 -4.96 3.47
CA PHE A 184 -1.27 -5.23 2.04
C PHE A 184 -0.70 -4.04 1.26
N THR A 185 0.34 -4.29 0.45
CA THR A 185 0.96 -3.30 -0.44
C THR A 185 0.58 -3.54 -1.91
N MET A 186 -0.20 -2.64 -2.48
CA MET A 186 -0.53 -2.64 -3.90
C MET A 186 0.50 -1.83 -4.68
N VAL A 187 1.23 -2.50 -5.57
CA VAL A 187 2.38 -1.94 -6.28
C VAL A 187 2.05 -1.69 -7.75
N GLY A 188 2.28 -0.47 -8.22
CA GLY A 188 2.19 -0.12 -9.64
C GLY A 188 3.47 -0.51 -10.38
N THR A 189 3.35 -0.85 -11.67
CA THR A 189 4.50 -1.22 -12.50
C THR A 189 4.53 -0.54 -13.86
N ASN A 190 3.63 0.44 -14.11
CA ASN A 190 3.55 1.13 -15.40
C ASN A 190 4.07 2.56 -15.29
N ARG A 191 5.32 2.76 -15.70
CA ARG A 191 5.97 4.08 -15.77
C ARG A 191 5.49 4.96 -16.95
N MET A 192 4.90 4.36 -17.98
CA MET A 192 4.65 5.04 -19.27
C MET A 192 3.43 5.96 -19.25
N ASP A 193 2.54 5.80 -18.28
CA ASP A 193 1.30 6.59 -18.15
C ASP A 193 1.38 7.66 -17.04
N TYR A 194 2.56 7.92 -16.50
CA TYR A 194 2.77 8.99 -15.52
C TYR A 194 3.26 10.28 -16.20
N ASP A 195 2.34 11.24 -16.38
CA ASP A 195 2.63 12.55 -16.99
C ASP A 195 2.90 13.68 -15.97
N ALA A 196 2.92 13.38 -14.67
CA ALA A 196 3.22 14.40 -13.68
C ALA A 196 4.68 14.89 -13.84
N ALA A 197 4.84 16.22 -13.83
CA ALA A 197 6.10 16.94 -14.09
C ALA A 197 6.61 16.87 -15.55
N ALA A 198 5.72 17.00 -16.54
CA ALA A 198 6.08 17.21 -17.95
C ALA A 198 7.04 16.15 -18.54
N GLY A 199 6.89 14.89 -18.12
CA GLY A 199 7.71 13.78 -18.61
C GLY A 199 9.12 13.67 -18.01
N LEU A 200 9.54 14.60 -17.14
CA LEU A 200 10.86 14.54 -16.48
C LEU A 200 10.95 13.36 -15.49
N SER A 201 9.90 13.09 -14.71
CA SER A 201 9.83 11.97 -13.74
C SER A 201 10.14 10.59 -14.36
N ARG A 202 9.73 10.38 -15.62
CA ARG A 202 9.93 9.14 -16.39
C ARG A 202 11.41 8.78 -16.61
N THR A 203 12.27 9.78 -16.66
CA THR A 203 13.70 9.63 -16.94
C THR A 203 14.52 9.42 -15.66
N PHE A 204 14.01 9.85 -14.50
CA PHE A 204 14.82 9.94 -13.26
C PHE A 204 14.70 8.74 -12.31
N VAL A 205 13.64 7.93 -12.40
CA VAL A 205 13.40 6.82 -11.44
C VAL A 205 13.91 5.46 -11.96
N GLY A 206 14.33 5.38 -13.23
CA GLY A 206 14.86 4.16 -13.83
C GLY A 206 13.79 3.11 -14.17
N ASN A 207 14.22 1.99 -14.75
CA ASN A 207 13.34 0.86 -15.08
C ASN A 207 12.79 0.20 -13.80
N GLY A 208 11.53 -0.25 -13.82
CA GLY A 208 10.92 -0.94 -12.68
C GLY A 208 10.26 -0.04 -11.65
N SER A 209 9.49 0.96 -12.10
CA SER A 209 8.69 1.86 -11.26
C SER A 209 7.27 2.05 -11.81
N ASP A 210 6.40 2.64 -11.02
CA ASP A 210 5.07 3.11 -11.43
C ASP A 210 5.09 4.54 -12.01
N GLY A 211 6.28 5.07 -12.32
CA GLY A 211 6.50 6.45 -12.74
C GLY A 211 6.98 7.38 -11.61
N LEU A 212 6.87 6.97 -10.34
CA LEU A 212 7.41 7.73 -9.21
C LEU A 212 8.14 6.84 -8.19
N VAL A 213 7.53 5.72 -7.82
CA VAL A 213 8.04 4.80 -6.81
C VAL A 213 8.58 3.56 -7.50
N LYS A 214 9.83 3.21 -7.19
CA LYS A 214 10.41 1.95 -7.66
C LYS A 214 9.73 0.76 -6.98
N ILE A 215 9.55 -0.31 -7.72
CA ILE A 215 8.96 -1.57 -7.25
C ILE A 215 9.72 -2.09 -6.01
N GLU A 216 11.05 -1.97 -5.98
CA GLU A 216 11.91 -2.37 -4.85
C GLU A 216 11.65 -1.59 -3.55
N ASN A 217 11.12 -0.37 -3.66
CA ASN A 217 10.82 0.50 -2.51
C ASN A 217 9.33 0.49 -2.14
N ALA A 218 8.50 -0.30 -2.82
CA ALA A 218 7.04 -0.25 -2.72
C ALA A 218 6.43 -1.40 -1.89
N THR A 219 7.25 -2.24 -1.26
CA THR A 219 6.81 -3.37 -0.43
C THR A 219 7.20 -3.16 1.03
N LEU A 220 6.66 -3.99 1.92
CA LEU A 220 7.00 -3.98 3.36
C LEU A 220 7.35 -5.37 3.86
N ASN A 221 8.24 -5.41 4.85
CA ASN A 221 8.56 -6.61 5.61
C ASN A 221 8.33 -6.38 7.11
N GLY A 222 7.92 -7.43 7.82
CA GLY A 222 7.88 -7.45 9.27
C GLY A 222 9.27 -7.22 9.87
N LEU A 223 9.30 -6.67 11.07
CA LEU A 223 10.46 -6.56 11.94
C LEU A 223 10.11 -7.25 13.24
N ASN A 224 10.80 -8.35 13.52
CA ASN A 224 10.59 -9.12 14.74
C ASN A 224 11.12 -8.33 15.95
N ASP A 225 10.66 -8.67 17.15
CA ASP A 225 11.05 -7.95 18.38
C ASP A 225 12.54 -8.10 18.72
N ASP A 226 13.22 -9.12 18.17
CA ASP A 226 14.68 -9.31 18.27
C ASP A 226 15.48 -8.46 17.25
N GLY A 227 14.78 -7.65 16.44
CA GLY A 227 15.35 -6.82 15.39
C GLY A 227 15.74 -7.58 14.11
N SER A 228 15.39 -8.85 13.96
CA SER A 228 15.53 -9.60 12.71
C SER A 228 14.42 -9.26 11.71
N ILE A 229 14.71 -9.37 10.41
CA ILE A 229 13.71 -9.18 9.36
C ILE A 229 12.71 -10.35 9.41
N GLY A 230 11.45 -10.04 9.60
CA GLY A 230 10.34 -10.98 9.64
C GLY A 230 9.72 -11.24 8.26
N ALA A 231 8.52 -11.82 8.28
CA ALA A 231 7.81 -12.19 7.07
C ALA A 231 7.44 -10.96 6.22
N PRO A 232 7.42 -11.07 4.88
CA PRO A 232 6.92 -9.99 4.05
C PRO A 232 5.42 -9.76 4.27
N CYS A 233 4.98 -8.51 4.10
CA CYS A 233 3.57 -8.15 4.03
C CYS A 233 2.94 -8.73 2.75
N ALA A 234 1.60 -8.83 2.72
CA ALA A 234 0.92 -9.22 1.49
C ALA A 234 1.17 -8.17 0.41
N LYS A 235 1.39 -8.59 -0.83
CA LYS A 235 1.66 -7.68 -1.95
C LYS A 235 1.05 -8.20 -3.25
N ALA A 236 0.64 -7.26 -4.10
CA ALA A 236 0.25 -7.54 -5.48
C ALA A 236 0.74 -6.44 -6.41
N PHE A 237 0.99 -6.81 -7.67
CA PHE A 237 1.49 -5.92 -8.70
C PHE A 237 0.40 -5.69 -9.75
N THR A 238 0.25 -4.45 -10.21
CA THR A 238 -0.61 -4.11 -11.33
C THR A 238 0.10 -3.19 -12.31
N TYR A 239 -0.19 -3.37 -13.60
CA TYR A 239 0.34 -2.53 -14.66
C TYR A 239 -0.42 -1.21 -14.73
N ARG A 240 -0.26 -0.38 -13.68
CA ARG A 240 -0.86 0.94 -13.55
C ARG A 240 0.19 1.94 -13.08
N ALA A 241 0.00 3.20 -13.47
CA ALA A 241 0.85 4.30 -13.04
C ALA A 241 0.51 4.74 -11.61
N HIS A 242 1.43 5.47 -10.98
CA HIS A 242 1.28 5.97 -9.61
C HIS A 242 0.00 6.80 -9.42
N SER A 243 -0.33 7.63 -10.41
CA SER A 243 -1.53 8.49 -10.44
C SER A 243 -2.03 8.65 -11.89
N GLY A 244 -2.93 9.60 -12.13
CA GLY A 244 -3.52 9.86 -13.44
C GLY A 244 -4.87 9.19 -13.64
N TYR A 245 -5.48 9.45 -14.80
CA TYR A 245 -6.83 8.96 -15.12
C TYR A 245 -6.91 7.42 -15.03
N PHE A 246 -5.90 6.73 -15.58
CA PHE A 246 -5.73 5.27 -15.49
C PHE A 246 -4.78 4.83 -14.36
N GLY A 247 -4.59 5.69 -13.35
CA GLY A 247 -3.71 5.43 -12.21
C GLY A 247 -4.18 4.29 -11.31
N ILE A 248 -3.29 3.82 -10.45
CA ILE A 248 -3.48 2.63 -9.60
C ILE A 248 -4.75 2.70 -8.73
N VAL A 249 -5.07 3.87 -8.19
CA VAL A 249 -6.24 4.09 -7.33
C VAL A 249 -7.57 4.02 -8.07
N ASN A 250 -7.56 4.22 -9.39
CA ASN A 250 -8.74 4.16 -10.26
C ASN A 250 -8.89 2.79 -10.95
N SER A 251 -8.06 1.80 -10.58
CA SER A 251 -8.04 0.51 -11.28
C SER A 251 -8.91 -0.54 -10.60
N GLU A 252 -9.71 -1.24 -11.41
CA GLU A 252 -10.54 -2.36 -10.97
C GLU A 252 -9.69 -3.46 -10.34
N GLU A 253 -8.50 -3.75 -10.89
CA GLU A 253 -7.63 -4.78 -10.36
C GLU A 253 -7.19 -4.47 -8.92
N ALA A 254 -6.91 -3.20 -8.63
CA ALA A 254 -6.47 -2.77 -7.31
C ALA A 254 -7.63 -2.65 -6.32
N PHE A 255 -8.83 -2.27 -6.78
CA PHE A 255 -10.06 -2.32 -5.99
C PHE A 255 -10.41 -3.75 -5.58
N GLN A 256 -10.32 -4.70 -6.51
CA GLN A 256 -10.59 -6.11 -6.24
C GLN A 256 -9.62 -6.71 -5.21
N ASN A 257 -8.34 -6.31 -5.23
CA ASN A 257 -7.38 -6.71 -4.20
C ASN A 257 -7.73 -6.08 -2.83
N LEU A 258 -8.12 -4.81 -2.80
CA LEU A 258 -8.57 -4.12 -1.58
C LEU A 258 -9.76 -4.84 -0.95
N SER A 259 -10.84 -5.05 -1.71
CA SER A 259 -12.06 -5.68 -1.20
C SER A 259 -11.78 -7.08 -0.65
N ARG A 260 -10.98 -7.87 -1.37
CA ARG A 260 -10.58 -9.22 -0.93
C ARG A 260 -9.74 -9.18 0.35
N PHE A 261 -8.76 -8.30 0.43
CA PHE A 261 -7.91 -8.20 1.61
C PHE A 261 -8.70 -7.75 2.85
N LEU A 262 -9.55 -6.74 2.70
CA LEU A 262 -10.30 -6.17 3.81
C LEU A 262 -11.44 -7.09 4.28
N PHE A 263 -12.18 -7.71 3.35
CA PHE A 263 -13.44 -8.40 3.66
C PHE A 263 -13.46 -9.89 3.30
N GLY A 264 -12.38 -10.43 2.74
CA GLY A 264 -12.24 -11.85 2.48
C GLY A 264 -12.20 -12.67 3.77
N ASP A 265 -12.77 -13.87 3.71
CA ASP A 265 -12.85 -14.83 4.80
C ASP A 265 -11.83 -15.97 4.68
N VAL A 266 -11.14 -16.08 3.53
CA VAL A 266 -10.12 -17.09 3.27
C VAL A 266 -8.83 -16.41 2.82
N ARG A 267 -7.70 -16.84 3.41
CA ARG A 267 -6.34 -16.52 2.95
C ARG A 267 -5.68 -17.78 2.41
N VAL A 268 -5.01 -17.66 1.26
CA VAL A 268 -4.18 -18.70 0.67
C VAL A 268 -2.77 -18.14 0.50
N ASP A 269 -1.80 -18.80 1.12
CA ASP A 269 -0.38 -18.48 0.96
C ASP A 269 0.27 -19.51 0.04
N ILE A 270 0.94 -19.04 -1.00
CA ILE A 270 1.66 -19.88 -1.95
C ILE A 270 3.15 -19.54 -1.87
N TRP A 271 3.97 -20.57 -1.61
CA TRP A 271 5.41 -20.47 -1.52
C TRP A 271 6.05 -21.21 -2.69
N LEU A 272 7.04 -20.59 -3.32
CA LEU A 272 7.94 -21.27 -4.25
C LEU A 272 9.25 -21.53 -3.54
N ASP A 273 9.53 -22.81 -3.32
CA ASP A 273 10.81 -23.27 -2.79
C ASP A 273 11.73 -23.61 -3.97
N LEU A 274 12.80 -22.83 -4.12
CA LEU A 274 13.82 -23.05 -5.14
C LEU A 274 15.05 -23.69 -4.49
N SER A 275 15.37 -24.91 -4.92
CA SER A 275 16.52 -25.66 -4.39
C SER A 275 17.86 -25.25 -5.03
N ASP A 276 17.82 -24.76 -6.27
CA ASP A 276 18.99 -24.40 -7.05
C ASP A 276 18.61 -23.46 -8.22
N ILE A 277 19.43 -22.44 -8.48
CA ILE A 277 19.32 -21.54 -9.65
C ILE A 277 20.68 -21.51 -10.32
N ARG A 278 20.76 -21.94 -11.59
CA ARG A 278 22.01 -22.06 -12.33
C ARG A 278 22.08 -21.11 -13.50
N LEU A 279 23.20 -20.38 -13.58
CA LEU A 279 23.57 -19.66 -14.78
C LEU A 279 24.19 -20.62 -15.81
N PRO A 280 23.92 -20.46 -17.11
CA PRO A 280 24.59 -21.24 -18.14
C PRO A 280 26.12 -21.02 -18.10
N ASP A 281 26.92 -22.09 -18.16
CA ASP A 281 28.39 -22.01 -18.16
C ASP A 281 28.94 -21.06 -19.24
N ALA A 282 28.27 -21.01 -20.39
CA ALA A 282 28.62 -20.10 -21.48
C ALA A 282 28.47 -18.62 -21.07
N ALA A 283 27.45 -18.28 -20.29
CA ALA A 283 27.26 -16.92 -19.78
C ALA A 283 28.32 -16.56 -18.74
N VAL A 284 28.65 -17.49 -17.83
CA VAL A 284 29.72 -17.32 -16.83
C VAL A 284 31.07 -17.12 -17.52
N LYS A 285 31.38 -17.90 -18.56
CA LYS A 285 32.59 -17.72 -19.37
C LYS A 285 32.60 -16.38 -20.09
N ALA A 286 31.48 -15.96 -20.68
CA ALA A 286 31.36 -14.65 -21.33
C ALA A 286 31.55 -13.47 -20.35
N ALA A 287 31.20 -13.66 -19.08
CA ALA A 287 31.45 -12.70 -18.00
C ALA A 287 32.88 -12.78 -17.40
N GLY A 288 33.80 -13.52 -18.03
CA GLY A 288 35.18 -13.67 -17.57
C GLY A 288 35.32 -14.56 -16.33
N GLY A 289 34.40 -15.52 -16.15
CA GLY A 289 34.37 -16.41 -14.98
C GLY A 289 33.68 -15.82 -13.75
N ASP A 290 33.19 -14.58 -13.84
CA ASP A 290 32.61 -13.84 -12.72
C ASP A 290 31.08 -13.77 -12.84
N ALA A 291 30.40 -14.65 -12.11
CA ALA A 291 28.94 -14.73 -12.12
C ALA A 291 28.25 -13.48 -11.56
N THR A 292 28.93 -12.66 -10.77
CA THR A 292 28.34 -11.45 -10.15
C THR A 292 28.05 -10.34 -11.17
N LYS A 293 28.65 -10.43 -12.36
CA LYS A 293 28.45 -9.49 -13.47
C LYS A 293 27.25 -9.82 -14.37
N ILE A 294 26.56 -10.93 -14.10
CA ILE A 294 25.47 -11.41 -14.93
C ILE A 294 24.14 -10.99 -14.30
N ASP A 295 23.40 -10.15 -15.03
CA ASP A 295 21.99 -9.89 -14.75
C ASP A 295 21.13 -10.92 -15.51
N ALA A 296 20.43 -11.78 -14.78
CA ALA A 296 19.63 -12.87 -15.34
C ALA A 296 18.18 -12.82 -14.82
N ILE A 297 17.23 -13.00 -15.73
CA ILE A 297 15.80 -13.04 -15.42
C ILE A 297 15.31 -14.48 -15.56
N TYR A 298 14.86 -15.06 -14.47
CA TYR A 298 14.15 -16.34 -14.46
C TYR A 298 12.65 -16.08 -14.38
N GLN A 299 11.90 -16.60 -15.34
CA GLN A 299 10.43 -16.50 -15.35
C GLN A 299 9.83 -17.82 -14.86
N VAL A 300 9.08 -17.75 -13.77
CA VAL A 300 8.29 -18.87 -13.24
C VAL A 300 6.81 -18.50 -13.38
N GLU A 301 6.03 -19.38 -14.00
CA GLU A 301 4.57 -19.24 -14.13
C GLU A 301 3.89 -20.35 -13.34
N ALA A 302 2.95 -19.98 -12.47
CA ALA A 302 2.19 -20.92 -11.65
C ALA A 302 0.72 -20.54 -11.66
N ILE A 303 -0.15 -21.54 -11.88
CA ILE A 303 -1.61 -21.38 -11.81
C ILE A 303 -2.13 -22.22 -10.64
N ALA A 304 -2.73 -21.56 -9.67
CA ALA A 304 -3.47 -22.20 -8.58
C ALA A 304 -4.96 -21.89 -8.74
N SER A 305 -5.83 -22.84 -8.42
CA SER A 305 -7.28 -22.65 -8.43
C SER A 305 -7.92 -23.50 -7.33
N PRO A 306 -8.86 -22.97 -6.54
CA PRO A 306 -9.65 -23.80 -5.64
C PRO A 306 -10.40 -24.86 -6.44
N ARG A 307 -10.35 -26.11 -5.96
CA ARG A 307 -10.98 -27.25 -6.65
C ARG A 307 -12.47 -26.96 -6.91
N GLY A 308 -12.90 -27.09 -8.16
CA GLY A 308 -14.30 -26.89 -8.56
C GLY A 308 -14.73 -25.43 -8.72
N LYS A 309 -13.80 -24.47 -8.73
CA LYS A 309 -14.09 -23.06 -9.05
C LYS A 309 -13.59 -22.70 -10.46
N PRO A 310 -14.35 -21.90 -11.23
CA PRO A 310 -13.99 -21.52 -12.59
C PRO A 310 -12.93 -20.41 -12.66
N TRP A 311 -12.43 -19.96 -11.51
CA TRP A 311 -11.50 -18.84 -11.40
C TRP A 311 -10.18 -19.28 -10.79
N SER A 312 -9.09 -18.78 -11.37
CA SER A 312 -7.71 -19.01 -10.93
C SER A 312 -7.25 -17.89 -9.99
N LEU A 313 -6.28 -18.22 -9.14
CA LEU A 313 -5.63 -17.32 -8.19
C LEU A 313 -4.54 -16.45 -8.84
N THR A 314 -4.18 -16.73 -10.10
CA THR A 314 -3.23 -15.97 -10.92
C THR A 314 -3.93 -15.32 -12.13
N PRO A 315 -3.39 -14.20 -12.67
CA PRO A 315 -4.01 -13.50 -13.78
C PRO A 315 -3.90 -14.30 -15.09
N PRO A 316 -4.93 -14.30 -15.94
CA PRO A 316 -4.78 -14.70 -17.33
C PRO A 316 -4.01 -13.61 -18.08
N GLY A 317 -2.91 -13.97 -18.75
CA GLY A 317 -2.28 -13.09 -19.74
C GLY A 317 -0.81 -13.39 -20.00
N LEU A 318 -0.54 -14.02 -21.15
CA LEU A 318 0.78 -13.99 -21.79
C LEU A 318 1.33 -12.55 -21.75
N GLY A 319 2.51 -12.37 -21.17
CA GLY A 319 3.29 -11.12 -21.30
C GLY A 319 3.48 -10.30 -20.02
N ARG A 320 3.02 -10.75 -18.85
CA ARG A 320 3.25 -10.04 -17.57
C ARG A 320 4.05 -10.90 -16.61
N GLY A 321 5.37 -10.87 -16.77
CA GLY A 321 6.29 -11.57 -15.88
C GLY A 321 6.08 -11.17 -14.41
N LEU A 322 6.00 -12.16 -13.53
CA LEU A 322 6.05 -11.96 -12.09
C LEU A 322 7.46 -11.45 -11.76
N ARG A 323 7.62 -10.15 -11.54
CA ARG A 323 8.90 -9.60 -11.07
C ARG A 323 8.99 -9.88 -9.58
N CYS A 324 9.56 -11.03 -9.22
CA CYS A 324 9.93 -11.31 -7.84
C CYS A 324 11.10 -10.40 -7.48
N LEU A 325 10.97 -9.64 -6.39
CA LEU A 325 12.13 -8.97 -5.80
C LEU A 325 13.02 -10.06 -5.19
N PRO A 326 14.29 -10.19 -5.59
CA PRO A 326 15.21 -11.06 -4.88
C PRO A 326 15.41 -10.48 -3.47
N ASP A 327 15.29 -11.32 -2.43
CA ASP A 327 15.90 -11.01 -1.14
C ASP A 327 17.41 -11.00 -1.38
N ALA A 328 18.01 -9.82 -1.33
CA ALA A 328 19.43 -9.62 -1.58
C ALA A 328 20.28 -10.14 -0.40
N GLU A 329 20.19 -11.43 -0.09
CA GLU A 329 21.21 -12.12 0.69
C GLU A 329 22.22 -12.76 -0.27
N ARG A 330 23.38 -12.08 -0.34
CA ARG A 330 24.69 -12.48 -0.85
C ARG A 330 24.77 -13.79 -1.65
N VAL A 331 25.07 -13.64 -2.94
CA VAL A 331 25.63 -14.71 -3.78
C VAL A 331 27.09 -14.93 -3.38
N GLU A 332 27.32 -15.77 -2.38
CA GLU A 332 28.57 -16.54 -2.30
C GLU A 332 28.25 -18.03 -2.52
N SER A 333 29.09 -18.66 -3.33
CA SER A 333 28.99 -20.01 -3.87
C SER A 333 28.27 -21.08 -3.03
N ALA A 334 27.42 -21.85 -3.73
CA ALA A 334 26.87 -23.17 -3.40
C ALA A 334 25.63 -23.21 -2.47
N ARG A 335 24.50 -23.61 -3.09
CA ARG A 335 23.21 -23.99 -2.48
C ARG A 335 22.52 -22.88 -1.68
N LEU A 336 21.70 -22.11 -2.39
CA LEU A 336 20.74 -21.20 -1.78
C LEU A 336 19.37 -21.88 -1.73
N LEU A 337 18.89 -22.18 -0.51
CA LEU A 337 17.49 -22.48 -0.26
C LEU A 337 16.76 -21.17 -0.03
N PHE A 338 15.80 -20.83 -0.90
CA PHE A 338 14.92 -19.68 -0.70
C PHE A 338 13.47 -20.11 -0.77
N ALA A 339 12.69 -19.78 0.27
CA ALA A 339 11.24 -19.80 0.20
C ALA A 339 10.75 -18.42 -0.25
N ILE A 340 10.40 -18.27 -1.52
CA ILE A 340 9.90 -17.01 -2.07
C ILE A 340 8.36 -17.00 -1.92
N PRO A 341 7.78 -16.07 -1.17
CA PRO A 341 6.33 -15.93 -1.13
C PRO A 341 5.85 -15.38 -2.48
N LEU A 342 5.17 -16.22 -3.25
CA LEU A 342 4.69 -15.85 -4.58
C LEU A 342 3.49 -14.93 -4.50
N GLN A 343 2.52 -15.26 -3.64
CA GLN A 343 1.30 -14.50 -3.46
C GLN A 343 0.64 -14.87 -2.13
N ARG A 344 0.10 -13.86 -1.44
CA ARG A 344 -0.92 -14.04 -0.40
C ARG A 344 -2.24 -13.58 -0.98
N LEU A 345 -3.12 -14.51 -1.34
CA LEU A 345 -4.41 -14.19 -1.90
C LEU A 345 -5.49 -14.27 -0.84
N PHE A 346 -6.41 -13.30 -0.89
CA PHE A 346 -7.60 -13.29 -0.07
C PHE A 346 -8.81 -13.56 -0.97
N VAL A 347 -9.72 -14.40 -0.50
CA VAL A 347 -10.91 -14.84 -1.23
C VAL A 347 -12.12 -14.62 -0.33
N GLN A 348 -13.26 -14.29 -0.93
CA GLN A 348 -14.56 -14.33 -0.27
C GLN A 348 -15.34 -15.56 -0.77
N THR A 349 -15.70 -16.48 0.12
CA THR A 349 -16.31 -17.77 -0.28
C THR A 349 -17.79 -17.69 -0.67
N ARG A 350 -18.49 -16.60 -0.34
CA ARG A 350 -19.93 -16.44 -0.64
C ARG A 350 -20.18 -15.80 -2.00
N ALA A 351 -20.35 -16.65 -3.01
CA ALA A 351 -21.21 -16.35 -4.15
C ALA A 351 -22.64 -16.78 -3.76
N GLY A 352 -23.50 -15.84 -3.35
CA GLY A 352 -24.90 -16.15 -3.01
C GLY A 352 -25.34 -15.75 -1.61
N ALA A 353 -25.19 -14.47 -1.27
CA ALA A 353 -26.08 -13.72 -0.41
C ALA A 353 -25.63 -12.27 -0.61
N GLU A 354 -26.52 -11.41 -1.09
CA GLU A 354 -26.26 -9.99 -1.23
C GLU A 354 -25.60 -9.48 0.05
N ASN A 355 -24.32 -9.13 -0.01
CA ASN A 355 -23.66 -8.46 1.07
C ASN A 355 -24.19 -7.02 1.05
N PRO A 356 -25.01 -6.58 2.02
CA PRO A 356 -25.64 -5.26 1.97
C PRO A 356 -24.58 -4.14 1.96
N ALA A 357 -23.37 -4.42 2.46
CA ALA A 357 -22.24 -3.49 2.44
C ALA A 357 -21.60 -3.31 1.06
N LEU A 358 -21.75 -4.27 0.14
CA LEU A 358 -21.22 -4.19 -1.24
C LEU A 358 -22.27 -3.77 -2.27
N ALA A 359 -23.57 -3.88 -1.93
CA ALA A 359 -24.66 -3.45 -2.80
C ALA A 359 -24.63 -1.94 -3.12
N GLY A 360 -24.00 -1.14 -2.26
CA GLY A 360 -23.82 0.31 -2.47
C GLY A 360 -22.62 0.72 -3.32
N LEU A 361 -21.71 -0.21 -3.64
CA LEU A 361 -20.41 0.04 -4.27
C LEU A 361 -20.35 -0.36 -5.76
N GLN A 362 -21.48 -0.71 -6.38
CA GLN A 362 -21.51 -0.97 -7.82
C GLN A 362 -21.20 0.32 -8.60
N PRO A 363 -20.27 0.29 -9.57
CA PRO A 363 -20.10 1.41 -10.48
C PRO A 363 -21.40 1.65 -11.26
N ASP A 364 -21.84 2.90 -11.33
CA ASP A 364 -23.02 3.30 -12.12
C ASP A 364 -22.78 2.96 -13.59
N THR A 365 -23.47 1.93 -14.10
CA THR A 365 -23.39 1.49 -15.49
C THR A 365 -24.26 2.35 -16.43
N ARG A 366 -24.84 3.45 -15.96
CA ARG A 366 -25.59 4.39 -16.81
C ARG A 366 -24.63 5.29 -17.61
N GLY A 367 -24.02 4.68 -18.61
CA GLY A 367 -23.21 5.35 -19.62
C GLY A 367 -22.94 4.51 -20.86
N GLN A 368 -23.49 3.29 -20.97
CA GLN A 368 -23.54 2.58 -22.24
C GLN A 368 -24.73 3.09 -23.04
N ASP A 369 -24.44 4.01 -23.95
CA ASP A 369 -25.34 4.41 -25.02
C ASP A 369 -25.55 3.20 -25.94
N PRO A 370 -26.78 2.68 -26.11
CA PRO A 370 -27.05 1.57 -26.99
C PRO A 370 -27.24 2.11 -28.41
N GLY A 371 -26.14 2.36 -29.12
CA GLY A 371 -26.17 2.55 -30.57
C GLY A 371 -25.25 3.65 -31.08
N LEU A 372 -24.08 3.24 -31.56
CA LEU A 372 -23.56 3.46 -32.92
C LEU A 372 -22.17 2.86 -33.06
#